data_AF-A0A497RNN2-F1
#
_entry.id   AF-A0A497RNN2-F1
#
_cell.length_a   1.000
_cell.length_b   1.000
_cell.length_c   1.000
_cell.angle_alpha   90.00
_cell.angle_beta   90.00
_cell.angle_gamma   90.00
#
_symmetry.space_group_name_H-M   'P 1'
#
loop_
_entity.id
_entity.type
_entity.pdbx_description
1 polymer ?
#
loop_
_entity_poly.entity_id
_entity_poly.type
_entity_poly.pdbx_seq_one_letter_code
_entity_poly.pdbx_strand_id
1 'polypeptide(L)'
;MRGNREAILTEVDNAIRLFGAQGVKPTLRTLFYYLVSKNIIPNTRSAYKRLSRILVKARKEGRYAWDFLEDKTRVVLGYRSDHRFSDDVLEDFEERLKYKLESIDISEILSELFDWMMPTIDVEMWAEQPIIPEIWIEKEALSSTIYNWTRDLKVRIRVNRGYSSWTFIYNNVEDLKTTLLRHDKVVILYLGDLDPSGVDIQRFLEEALEYFGLDREKVELRRVAVTPEQVEEFDLPPRPEDAETLAKLQRDTRSKSYTYDYIVELDSLVAYVPEEFRNIVRSAIYDCWDKDIYNKLKDRAKELSNKAFKLLVDYKEKAREKILNMLREE
;
A
#
# COMPACT_ATOMS: atom_id res chain seq x y z
N MET A 1 -41.33 -12.08 -24.48
CA MET A 1 -40.54 -10.93 -23.95
C MET A 1 -40.86 -10.54 -22.49
N ARG A 2 -42.04 -10.84 -21.91
CA ARG A 2 -42.33 -10.55 -20.48
C ARG A 2 -41.57 -11.44 -19.47
N GLY A 3 -41.36 -12.72 -19.78
CA GLY A 3 -40.70 -13.66 -18.85
C GLY A 3 -39.25 -13.34 -18.46
N ASN A 4 -38.47 -12.73 -19.37
CA ASN A 4 -37.08 -12.36 -19.09
C ASN A 4 -36.97 -11.12 -18.16
N ARG A 5 -37.97 -10.23 -18.15
CA ARG A 5 -37.99 -9.05 -17.27
C ARG A 5 -38.25 -9.44 -15.82
N GLU A 6 -39.25 -10.30 -15.59
CA GLU A 6 -39.63 -10.68 -14.22
C GLU A 6 -38.56 -11.53 -13.54
N ALA A 7 -37.90 -12.42 -14.30
CA ALA A 7 -36.75 -13.18 -13.82
C ALA A 7 -35.60 -12.25 -13.36
N ILE A 8 -35.31 -11.19 -14.13
CA ILE A 8 -34.30 -10.18 -13.75
C ILE A 8 -34.71 -9.43 -12.48
N LEU A 9 -35.97 -9.00 -12.37
CA LEU A 9 -36.44 -8.25 -11.21
C LEU A 9 -36.46 -9.10 -9.93
N THR A 10 -36.90 -10.36 -10.02
CA THR A 10 -36.88 -11.31 -8.91
C THR A 10 -35.46 -11.49 -8.36
N GLU A 11 -34.48 -11.63 -9.26
CA GLU A 11 -33.10 -11.79 -8.82
C GLU A 11 -32.47 -10.49 -8.31
N VAL A 12 -32.94 -9.33 -8.78
CA VAL A 12 -32.60 -8.04 -8.18
C VAL A 12 -33.16 -7.92 -6.76
N ASP A 13 -34.39 -8.39 -6.49
CA ASP A 13 -34.94 -8.42 -5.12
C ASP A 13 -34.08 -9.30 -4.20
N ASN A 14 -33.59 -10.44 -4.70
CA ASN A 14 -32.66 -11.31 -3.98
C ASN A 14 -31.32 -10.60 -3.69
N ALA A 15 -30.77 -9.92 -4.69
CA ALA A 15 -29.55 -9.15 -4.55
C ALA A 15 -29.68 -8.04 -3.49
N ILE A 16 -30.78 -7.29 -3.51
CA ILE A 16 -31.05 -6.20 -2.55
C ILE A 16 -31.11 -6.77 -1.12
N ARG A 17 -31.80 -7.91 -0.92
CA ARG A 17 -31.86 -8.56 0.40
C ARG A 17 -30.48 -9.06 0.87
N LEU A 18 -29.71 -9.68 -0.03
CA LEU A 18 -28.38 -10.20 0.28
C LEU A 18 -27.41 -9.08 0.67
N PHE A 19 -27.33 -8.02 -0.13
CA PHE A 19 -26.45 -6.88 0.17
C PHE A 19 -26.93 -6.10 1.38
N GLY A 20 -28.24 -5.92 1.54
CA GLY A 20 -28.84 -5.27 2.70
C GLY A 20 -28.52 -5.98 4.02
N ALA A 21 -28.54 -7.32 4.05
CA ALA A 21 -28.16 -8.10 5.23
C ALA A 21 -26.68 -7.88 5.65
N GLN A 22 -25.85 -7.41 4.72
CA GLN A 22 -24.43 -7.08 4.96
C GLN A 22 -24.21 -5.57 5.16
N GLY A 23 -25.28 -4.78 5.27
CA GLY A 23 -25.21 -3.32 5.40
C GLY A 23 -24.77 -2.59 4.12
N VAL A 24 -24.84 -3.25 2.96
CA VAL A 24 -24.37 -2.70 1.68
C VAL A 24 -25.54 -2.26 0.80
N LYS A 25 -25.57 -0.98 0.42
CA LYS A 25 -26.47 -0.46 -0.61
C LYS A 25 -25.85 -0.65 -2.01
N PRO A 26 -26.44 -1.47 -2.90
CA PRO A 26 -25.78 -1.81 -4.16
C PRO A 26 -25.84 -0.66 -5.17
N THR A 27 -24.77 -0.48 -5.96
CA THR A 27 -24.81 0.37 -7.16
C THR A 27 -25.48 -0.37 -8.32
N LEU A 28 -25.89 0.34 -9.39
CA LEU A 28 -26.35 -0.30 -10.63
C LEU A 28 -25.33 -1.31 -11.20
N ARG A 29 -24.03 -1.01 -11.04
CA ARG A 29 -22.93 -1.86 -11.52
C ARG A 29 -22.76 -3.11 -10.66
N THR A 30 -22.99 -2.98 -9.35
CA THR A 30 -23.01 -4.11 -8.42
C THR A 30 -24.14 -5.08 -8.79
N LEU A 31 -25.36 -4.58 -9.02
CA LEU A 31 -26.48 -5.42 -9.46
C LEU A 31 -26.23 -6.06 -10.84
N PHE A 32 -25.59 -5.33 -11.76
CA PHE A 32 -25.23 -5.88 -13.06
C PHE A 32 -24.28 -7.08 -12.94
N TYR A 33 -23.19 -6.94 -12.19
CA TYR A 33 -22.24 -8.03 -12.00
C TYR A 33 -22.82 -9.20 -11.21
N TYR A 34 -23.70 -8.94 -10.25
CA TYR A 34 -24.44 -9.99 -9.55
C TYR A 34 -25.26 -10.84 -10.55
N LEU A 35 -26.03 -10.21 -11.43
CA LEU A 35 -26.82 -10.92 -12.45
C LEU A 35 -25.96 -11.64 -13.50
N VAL A 36 -24.79 -11.08 -13.85
CA VAL A 36 -23.80 -11.73 -14.72
C VAL A 36 -23.24 -12.99 -14.06
N SER A 37 -22.87 -12.92 -12.78
CA SER A 37 -22.33 -14.07 -12.02
C SER A 37 -23.33 -15.23 -11.93
N LYS A 38 -24.62 -14.94 -12.01
CA LYS A 38 -25.72 -15.92 -12.04
C LYS A 38 -26.11 -16.37 -13.46
N ASN A 39 -25.38 -15.93 -14.49
CA ASN A 39 -25.67 -16.19 -15.90
C ASN A 39 -27.08 -15.73 -16.36
N ILE A 40 -27.68 -14.75 -15.69
CA ILE A 40 -29.03 -14.26 -16.01
C ILE A 40 -28.99 -13.20 -17.13
N ILE A 41 -27.92 -12.42 -17.17
CA ILE A 41 -27.66 -11.48 -18.26
C ILE A 41 -26.20 -11.62 -18.73
N PRO A 42 -25.91 -11.39 -20.03
CA PRO A 42 -24.55 -11.46 -20.52
C PRO A 42 -23.74 -10.23 -20.07
N ASN A 43 -22.43 -10.41 -19.90
CA ASN A 43 -21.49 -9.34 -19.54
C ASN A 43 -21.22 -8.41 -20.73
N THR A 44 -22.22 -7.66 -21.17
CA THR A 44 -22.11 -6.74 -22.32
C THR A 44 -22.65 -5.37 -22.01
N ARG A 45 -22.13 -4.35 -22.71
CA ARG A 45 -22.58 -2.96 -22.60
C ARG A 45 -24.07 -2.80 -22.96
N SER A 46 -24.57 -3.60 -23.90
CA SER A 46 -25.99 -3.60 -24.29
C SER A 46 -26.88 -4.16 -23.19
N ALA A 47 -26.46 -5.22 -22.50
CA ALA A 47 -27.16 -5.79 -21.34
C ALA A 47 -27.18 -4.82 -20.15
N TYR A 48 -26.08 -4.13 -19.87
CA TYR A 48 -26.02 -3.08 -18.84
C TYR A 48 -27.04 -1.97 -19.10
N LYS A 49 -27.06 -1.43 -20.33
CA LYS A 49 -28.05 -0.41 -20.74
C LYS A 49 -29.49 -0.92 -20.68
N ARG A 50 -29.71 -2.22 -20.90
CA ARG A 50 -31.04 -2.85 -20.79
C ARG A 50 -31.46 -2.97 -19.32
N LEU A 51 -30.58 -3.42 -18.43
CA LEU A 51 -30.83 -3.50 -16.99
C LEU A 51 -31.18 -2.12 -16.42
N SER A 52 -30.40 -1.10 -16.75
CA SER A 52 -30.68 0.29 -16.35
C SER A 52 -32.11 0.72 -16.70
N ARG A 53 -32.54 0.47 -17.95
CA ARG A 53 -33.91 0.79 -18.41
C ARG A 53 -34.98 -0.02 -17.67
N ILE A 54 -34.73 -1.31 -17.41
CA ILE A 54 -35.65 -2.18 -16.66
C ILE A 54 -35.86 -1.64 -15.24
N LEU A 55 -34.78 -1.27 -14.55
CA LEU A 55 -34.83 -0.75 -13.17
C LEU A 55 -35.44 0.65 -13.09
N VAL A 56 -35.22 1.52 -14.09
CA VAL A 56 -35.95 2.80 -14.20
C VAL A 56 -37.45 2.56 -14.35
N LYS A 57 -37.86 1.60 -15.20
CA LYS A 57 -39.28 1.28 -15.38
C LYS A 57 -39.90 0.70 -14.10
N ALA A 58 -39.19 -0.20 -13.41
CA ALA A 58 -39.66 -0.77 -12.14
C ALA A 58 -39.82 0.28 -11.04
N ARG A 59 -38.93 1.28 -10.97
CA ARG A 59 -39.09 2.45 -10.07
C ARG A 59 -40.33 3.27 -10.40
N LYS A 60 -40.56 3.57 -11.67
CA LYS A 60 -41.76 4.31 -12.12
C LYS A 60 -43.06 3.57 -11.80
N GLU A 61 -43.01 2.24 -11.76
CA GLU A 61 -44.12 1.36 -11.37
C GLU A 61 -44.24 1.18 -9.85
N GLY A 62 -43.40 1.84 -9.04
CA GLY A 62 -43.46 1.80 -7.58
C GLY A 62 -42.83 0.56 -6.93
N ARG A 63 -42.17 -0.33 -7.69
CA ARG A 63 -41.55 -1.55 -7.14
C ARG A 63 -40.33 -1.25 -6.25
N TYR A 64 -39.60 -0.17 -6.55
CA TYR A 64 -38.41 0.24 -5.79
C TYR A 64 -38.49 1.73 -5.45
N ALA A 65 -38.02 2.09 -4.26
CA ALA A 65 -37.79 3.49 -3.87
C ALA A 65 -36.80 4.17 -4.84
N TRP A 66 -36.88 5.49 -5.00
CA TRP A 66 -36.03 6.21 -5.97
C TRP A 66 -34.55 6.09 -5.67
N ASP A 67 -34.23 6.04 -4.38
CA ASP A 67 -32.89 5.99 -3.82
C ASP A 67 -32.37 4.57 -3.62
N PHE A 68 -33.08 3.50 -4.00
CA PHE A 68 -32.68 2.11 -3.68
C PHE A 68 -31.30 1.66 -4.22
N LEU A 69 -30.67 2.45 -5.09
CA LEU A 69 -29.30 2.25 -5.57
C LEU A 69 -28.38 3.33 -5.03
N GLU A 70 -27.16 2.93 -4.70
CA GLU A 70 -26.07 3.85 -4.37
C GLU A 70 -25.55 4.56 -5.65
N ASP A 71 -25.66 5.89 -5.73
CA ASP A 71 -25.15 6.71 -6.85
C ASP A 71 -23.91 7.51 -6.42
N LYS A 72 -22.72 6.94 -6.59
CA LYS A 72 -21.44 7.57 -6.23
C LYS A 72 -20.90 8.57 -7.26
N THR A 73 -21.69 8.98 -8.26
CA THR A 73 -21.14 9.70 -9.44
C THR A 73 -21.77 11.05 -9.75
N ARG A 74 -22.68 11.54 -8.90
CA ARG A 74 -23.31 12.85 -9.10
C ARG A 74 -22.99 13.78 -7.95
N VAL A 75 -21.92 14.55 -8.11
CA VAL A 75 -21.66 15.72 -7.28
C VAL A 75 -22.35 16.90 -7.96
N VAL A 76 -23.35 17.49 -7.32
CA VAL A 76 -23.83 18.81 -7.72
C VAL A 76 -22.84 19.80 -7.14
N LEU A 77 -21.99 20.35 -8.00
CA LEU A 77 -21.02 21.39 -7.62
C LEU A 77 -21.54 22.75 -8.06
N GLY A 78 -21.54 23.72 -7.13
CA GLY A 78 -22.15 25.03 -7.29
C GLY A 78 -23.62 25.07 -6.85
N TYR A 79 -24.10 26.26 -6.53
CA TYR A 79 -25.50 26.55 -6.26
C TYR A 79 -26.04 27.43 -7.39
N ARG A 80 -27.31 27.24 -7.77
CA ARG A 80 -27.98 28.25 -8.59
C ARG A 80 -28.26 29.46 -7.69
N SER A 81 -27.78 30.62 -8.09
CA SER A 81 -28.11 31.90 -7.46
C SER A 81 -29.28 32.55 -8.21
N ASP A 82 -30.41 31.84 -8.27
CA ASP A 82 -31.63 32.26 -8.96
C ASP A 82 -32.81 32.50 -8.01
N HIS A 83 -32.50 32.79 -6.72
CA HIS A 83 -33.51 33.20 -5.75
C HIS A 83 -34.28 34.41 -6.32
N ARG A 84 -35.60 34.28 -6.38
CA ARG A 84 -36.49 35.39 -6.69
C ARG A 84 -36.30 36.43 -5.59
N PHE A 85 -36.04 37.68 -5.97
CA PHE A 85 -35.99 38.76 -5.00
C PHE A 85 -37.44 39.04 -4.54
N SER A 86 -37.82 38.50 -3.39
CA SER A 86 -39.10 38.72 -2.71
C SER A 86 -38.87 39.32 -1.32
N ASP A 87 -39.91 39.95 -0.76
CA ASP A 87 -39.83 40.57 0.57
C ASP A 87 -39.79 39.53 1.72
N ASP A 88 -39.93 38.24 1.39
CA ASP A 88 -39.85 37.07 2.29
C ASP A 88 -38.41 36.64 2.63
N VAL A 89 -37.38 37.29 2.08
CA VAL A 89 -35.96 36.99 2.36
C VAL A 89 -35.67 37.01 3.87
N LEU A 90 -36.37 37.85 4.63
CA LEU A 90 -36.25 37.91 6.08
C LEU A 90 -36.93 36.72 6.78
N GLU A 91 -38.05 36.22 6.27
CA GLU A 91 -38.74 35.04 6.80
C GLU A 91 -37.86 33.80 6.59
N ASP A 92 -37.35 33.61 5.37
CA ASP A 92 -36.39 32.54 5.03
C ASP A 92 -35.11 32.62 5.88
N PHE A 93 -34.61 33.83 6.14
CA PHE A 93 -33.45 34.02 7.01
C PHE A 93 -33.78 33.69 8.46
N GLU A 94 -34.92 34.13 8.96
CA GLU A 94 -35.39 33.83 10.31
C GLU A 94 -35.58 32.32 10.52
N GLU A 95 -36.12 31.59 9.55
CA GLU A 95 -36.24 30.13 9.61
C GLU A 95 -34.87 29.45 9.69
N ARG A 96 -33.88 29.89 8.90
CA ARG A 96 -32.51 29.37 8.98
C ARG A 96 -31.87 29.68 10.33
N LEU A 97 -32.10 30.87 10.88
CA LEU A 97 -31.60 31.25 12.20
C LEU A 97 -32.25 30.40 13.30
N LYS A 98 -33.58 30.18 13.24
CA LYS A 98 -34.31 29.31 14.17
C LYS A 98 -33.77 27.88 14.11
N TYR A 99 -33.61 27.32 12.92
CA TYR A 99 -33.03 25.99 12.75
C TYR A 99 -31.62 25.90 13.33
N LYS A 100 -30.77 26.92 13.09
CA LYS A 100 -29.40 26.93 13.62
C LYS A 100 -29.38 27.08 15.15
N LEU A 101 -30.29 27.87 15.72
CA LEU A 101 -30.46 28.04 17.16
C LEU A 101 -30.96 26.74 17.82
N GLU A 102 -31.91 26.05 17.20
CA GLU A 102 -32.45 24.77 17.70
C GLU A 102 -31.45 23.61 17.61
N SER A 103 -30.57 23.65 16.60
CA SER A 103 -29.56 22.61 16.36
C SER A 103 -28.23 22.85 17.08
N ILE A 104 -28.07 23.95 17.82
CA ILE A 104 -26.81 24.23 18.51
C ILE A 104 -26.61 23.24 19.67
N ASP A 105 -25.54 22.45 19.60
CA ASP A 105 -25.15 21.53 20.66
C ASP A 105 -23.70 21.82 21.09
N ILE A 106 -23.51 22.08 22.39
CA ILE A 106 -22.19 22.39 22.96
C ILE A 106 -21.20 21.25 22.72
N SER A 107 -21.66 20.00 22.77
CA SER A 107 -20.83 18.82 22.55
C SER A 107 -20.38 18.71 21.09
N GLU A 108 -21.22 19.11 20.12
CA GLU A 108 -20.84 19.20 18.71
C GLU A 108 -19.78 20.29 18.50
N ILE A 109 -19.98 21.48 19.06
CA ILE A 109 -19.01 22.59 18.99
C ILE A 109 -17.65 22.16 19.58
N LEU A 110 -17.67 21.53 20.77
CA LEU A 110 -16.45 21.03 21.40
C LEU A 110 -15.79 19.93 20.57
N SER A 111 -16.56 19.12 19.84
CA SER A 111 -16.01 18.10 18.95
C SER A 111 -15.32 18.71 17.74
N GLU A 112 -15.95 19.70 17.11
CA GLU A 112 -15.33 20.48 16.02
C GLU A 112 -14.04 21.18 16.45
N LEU A 113 -13.98 21.69 17.69
CA LEU A 113 -12.83 22.43 18.19
C LEU A 113 -11.67 21.55 18.69
N PHE A 114 -11.95 20.35 19.19
CA PHE A 114 -10.93 19.52 19.87
C PHE A 114 -10.57 18.23 19.13
N ASP A 115 -11.47 17.59 18.37
CA ASP A 115 -11.21 16.24 17.84
C ASP A 115 -10.05 16.17 16.85
N TRP A 116 -9.85 17.23 16.06
CA TRP A 116 -8.73 17.32 15.13
C TRP A 116 -7.37 17.41 15.84
N MET A 117 -7.34 17.71 17.14
CA MET A 117 -6.12 17.75 17.95
C MET A 117 -5.64 16.34 18.35
N MET A 118 -6.43 15.30 18.06
CA MET A 118 -6.06 13.92 18.34
C MET A 118 -4.76 13.53 17.61
N PRO A 119 -3.71 13.08 18.31
CA PRO A 119 -2.47 12.69 17.64
C PRO A 119 -2.64 11.38 16.88
N THR A 120 -1.99 11.29 15.71
CA THR A 120 -1.81 10.03 15.00
C THR A 120 -0.72 9.21 15.71
N ILE A 121 -1.09 8.05 16.24
CA ILE A 121 -0.19 7.15 16.97
C ILE A 121 -0.16 5.82 16.22
N ASP A 122 0.70 5.76 15.21
CA ASP A 122 0.92 4.57 14.39
C ASP A 122 2.34 4.01 14.62
N VAL A 123 2.47 2.70 14.45
CA VAL A 123 3.75 1.99 14.56
C VAL A 123 4.21 1.57 13.18
N GLU A 124 5.32 2.17 12.73
CA GLU A 124 5.97 1.80 11.48
C GLU A 124 6.57 0.39 11.57
N MET A 125 6.64 -0.32 10.44
CA MET A 125 7.07 -1.72 10.38
C MET A 125 8.47 -1.97 10.99
N TRP A 126 9.39 -1.04 10.75
CA TRP A 126 10.79 -1.15 11.16
C TRP A 126 11.11 -0.33 12.42
N ALA A 127 10.12 0.22 13.11
CA ALA A 127 10.34 0.99 14.33
C ALA A 127 11.03 0.14 15.40
N GLU A 128 12.12 0.67 15.96
CA GLU A 128 12.97 0.05 17.01
C GLU A 128 13.51 -1.35 16.66
N GLN A 129 13.48 -1.76 15.39
CA GLN A 129 14.09 -3.03 14.97
C GLN A 129 15.61 -2.92 15.03
N PRO A 130 16.33 -3.86 15.67
CA PRO A 130 17.79 -3.81 15.75
C PRO A 130 18.45 -4.03 14.38
N ILE A 131 17.80 -4.79 13.51
CA ILE A 131 18.28 -5.11 12.16
C ILE A 131 17.30 -4.51 11.15
N ILE A 132 17.82 -3.86 10.11
CA ILE A 132 17.03 -3.38 8.98
C ILE A 132 17.58 -3.90 7.65
N PRO A 133 16.74 -4.49 6.79
CA PRO A 133 17.17 -4.94 5.48
C PRO A 133 17.09 -3.82 4.44
N GLU A 134 18.02 -3.84 3.50
CA GLU A 134 17.99 -3.03 2.29
C GLU A 134 18.28 -3.89 1.06
N ILE A 135 17.51 -3.77 -0.01
CA ILE A 135 17.75 -4.52 -1.24
C ILE A 135 18.70 -3.74 -2.13
N TRP A 136 19.77 -4.39 -2.58
CA TRP A 136 20.70 -3.83 -3.56
C TRP A 136 20.64 -4.68 -4.81
N ILE A 137 20.19 -4.11 -5.92
CA ILE A 137 20.00 -4.82 -7.19
C ILE A 137 20.93 -4.27 -8.27
N GLU A 138 21.60 -5.15 -9.01
CA GLU A 138 22.48 -4.73 -10.10
C GLU A 138 21.68 -4.25 -11.33
N LYS A 139 20.64 -5.01 -11.68
CA LYS A 139 19.87 -4.81 -12.91
C LYS A 139 18.68 -3.89 -12.69
N GLU A 140 18.81 -2.66 -13.17
CA GLU A 140 17.77 -1.62 -13.06
C GLU A 140 16.40 -2.04 -13.58
N ALA A 141 16.36 -2.78 -14.69
CA ALA A 141 15.11 -3.23 -15.30
C ALA A 141 14.23 -4.05 -14.34
N LEU A 142 14.86 -4.77 -13.41
CA LEU A 142 14.16 -5.61 -12.43
C LEU A 142 13.76 -4.86 -11.16
N SER A 143 14.26 -3.64 -10.93
CA SER A 143 13.98 -2.86 -9.71
C SER A 143 12.48 -2.63 -9.49
N SER A 144 11.73 -2.37 -10.56
CA SER A 144 10.28 -2.14 -10.50
C SER A 144 9.49 -3.40 -10.11
N THR A 145 9.91 -4.55 -10.61
CA THR A 145 9.34 -5.86 -10.27
C THR A 145 9.57 -6.17 -8.80
N ILE A 146 10.81 -6.02 -8.32
CA ILE A 146 11.15 -6.25 -6.92
C ILE A 146 10.42 -5.27 -6.00
N TYR A 147 10.31 -3.98 -6.38
CA TYR A 147 9.53 -3.00 -5.63
C TYR A 147 8.06 -3.42 -5.51
N ASN A 148 7.42 -3.86 -6.59
CA ASN A 148 6.04 -4.31 -6.54
C ASN A 148 5.84 -5.51 -5.60
N TRP A 149 6.84 -6.40 -5.51
CA TRP A 149 6.79 -7.57 -4.63
C TRP A 149 7.01 -7.27 -3.15
N THR A 150 7.67 -6.16 -2.82
CA THR A 150 8.11 -5.83 -1.45
C THR A 150 7.53 -4.51 -0.92
N ARG A 151 6.69 -3.81 -1.70
CA ARG A 151 6.09 -2.50 -1.35
C ARG A 151 5.35 -2.51 0.00
N ASP A 152 4.73 -3.63 0.36
CA ASP A 152 4.05 -3.83 1.63
C ASP A 152 5.03 -3.97 2.82
N LEU A 153 6.26 -4.38 2.55
CA LEU A 153 7.32 -4.60 3.55
C LEU A 153 8.15 -3.35 3.85
N LYS A 154 7.89 -2.24 3.16
CA LYS A 154 8.49 -0.92 3.44
C LYS A 154 10.02 -0.91 3.48
N VAL A 155 10.66 -1.78 2.70
CA VAL A 155 12.12 -1.84 2.58
C VAL A 155 12.62 -0.92 1.48
N ARG A 156 13.86 -0.46 1.62
CA ARG A 156 14.52 0.38 0.61
C ARG A 156 15.16 -0.49 -0.48
N ILE A 157 15.19 0.01 -1.71
CA ILE A 157 15.81 -0.64 -2.87
C ILE A 157 16.81 0.33 -3.49
N ARG A 158 18.06 -0.11 -3.67
CA ARG A 158 19.10 0.60 -4.42
C ARG A 158 19.44 -0.13 -5.69
N VAL A 159 19.60 0.62 -6.76
CA VAL A 159 20.03 0.10 -8.06
C VAL A 159 21.50 0.44 -8.26
N ASN A 160 22.35 -0.57 -8.38
CA ASN A 160 23.78 -0.42 -8.60
C ASN A 160 24.09 -0.86 -10.03
N ARG A 161 24.21 0.07 -10.97
CA ARG A 161 24.49 -0.26 -12.38
C ARG A 161 25.93 -0.75 -12.58
N GLY A 162 26.23 -2.01 -12.24
CA GLY A 162 27.58 -2.57 -12.29
C GLY A 162 28.54 -1.92 -11.29
N TYR A 163 29.81 -1.71 -11.68
CA TYR A 163 30.80 -1.02 -10.84
C TYR A 163 30.33 0.41 -10.53
N SER A 164 29.98 0.62 -9.27
CA SER A 164 29.59 1.93 -8.78
C SER A 164 30.79 2.86 -8.67
N SER A 165 30.61 4.15 -9.02
CA SER A 165 31.66 5.15 -8.78
C SER A 165 31.91 5.30 -7.27
N TRP A 166 33.14 5.64 -6.88
CA TRP A 166 33.48 5.91 -5.47
C TRP A 166 32.58 6.96 -4.83
N THR A 167 32.16 7.98 -5.60
CA THR A 167 31.19 8.99 -5.13
C THR A 167 29.82 8.37 -4.83
N PHE A 168 29.35 7.43 -5.66
CA PHE A 168 28.08 6.76 -5.43
C PHE A 168 28.15 5.85 -4.19
N ILE A 169 29.26 5.13 -4.00
CA ILE A 169 29.48 4.31 -2.80
C ILE A 169 29.52 5.20 -1.56
N TYR A 170 30.26 6.32 -1.60
CA TYR A 170 30.32 7.28 -0.50
C TYR A 170 28.93 7.78 -0.10
N ASN A 171 28.09 8.16 -1.08
CA ASN A 171 26.72 8.62 -0.80
C ASN A 171 25.86 7.52 -0.15
N ASN A 172 26.01 6.27 -0.61
CA ASN A 172 25.30 5.13 0.00
C ASN A 172 25.79 4.87 1.43
N VAL A 173 27.09 4.97 1.68
CA VAL A 173 27.68 4.82 3.01
C VAL A 173 27.16 5.87 3.99
N GLU A 174 27.10 7.14 3.59
CA GLU A 174 26.60 8.21 4.46
C GLU A 174 25.12 8.01 4.83
N ASP A 175 24.34 7.50 3.87
CA ASP A 175 22.95 7.14 4.13
C ASP A 175 22.82 5.87 5.02
N LEU A 176 23.70 4.88 4.85
CA LEU A 176 23.78 3.72 5.75
C LEU A 176 24.14 4.15 7.18
N LYS A 177 25.11 5.06 7.36
CA LYS A 177 25.44 5.62 8.67
C LYS A 177 24.25 6.31 9.32
N THR A 178 23.46 7.06 8.53
CA THR A 178 22.24 7.69 9.01
C THR A 178 21.20 6.65 9.46
N THR A 179 21.09 5.54 8.72
CA THR A 179 20.23 4.40 9.09
C THR A 179 20.70 3.75 10.39
N LEU A 180 22.01 3.56 10.55
CA LEU A 180 22.64 2.99 11.76
C LEU A 180 22.53 3.87 13.02
N LEU A 181 22.01 5.11 12.92
CA LEU A 181 21.63 5.89 14.11
C LEU A 181 20.36 5.37 14.78
N ARG A 182 19.55 4.58 14.06
CA ARG A 182 18.26 4.04 14.53
C ARG A 182 18.24 2.53 14.65
N HIS A 183 19.22 1.86 14.05
CA HIS A 183 19.33 0.41 13.95
C HIS A 183 20.75 -0.01 14.31
N ASP A 184 20.90 -1.18 14.93
CA ASP A 184 22.22 -1.70 15.31
C ASP A 184 23.01 -2.21 14.09
N LYS A 185 22.29 -2.74 13.10
CA LYS A 185 22.84 -3.38 11.90
C LYS A 185 21.96 -3.18 10.66
N VAL A 186 22.60 -3.02 9.50
CA VAL A 186 21.96 -3.10 8.19
C VAL A 186 22.32 -4.41 7.50
N VAL A 187 21.33 -5.10 6.95
CA VAL A 187 21.53 -6.29 6.11
C VAL A 187 21.22 -5.94 4.66
N ILE A 188 22.25 -5.87 3.84
CA ILE A 188 22.12 -5.63 2.40
C ILE A 188 21.79 -6.95 1.71
N LEU A 189 20.55 -7.08 1.25
CA LEU A 189 20.06 -8.19 0.45
C LEU A 189 20.43 -7.96 -1.02
N TYR A 190 21.52 -8.59 -1.45
CA TYR A 190 22.10 -8.38 -2.76
C TYR A 190 21.47 -9.29 -3.82
N LEU A 191 21.00 -8.67 -4.91
CA LEU A 191 20.39 -9.30 -6.08
C LEU A 191 21.24 -8.97 -7.32
N GLY A 192 22.01 -9.94 -7.78
CA GLY A 192 22.98 -9.78 -8.86
C GLY A 192 23.10 -11.02 -9.73
N ASP A 193 23.75 -10.89 -10.87
CA ASP A 193 24.02 -12.02 -11.75
C ASP A 193 25.04 -12.97 -11.07
N LEU A 194 24.96 -14.26 -11.40
CA LEU A 194 25.99 -15.23 -11.02
C LEU A 194 26.98 -15.33 -12.17
N ASP A 195 27.94 -14.41 -12.18
CA ASP A 195 29.05 -14.36 -13.11
C ASP A 195 30.32 -13.80 -12.42
N PRO A 196 31.52 -13.85 -13.05
CA PRO A 196 32.73 -13.31 -12.46
C PRO A 196 32.63 -11.83 -12.07
N SER A 197 31.83 -11.03 -12.79
CA SER A 197 31.66 -9.60 -12.52
C SER A 197 30.78 -9.36 -11.29
N GLY A 198 29.64 -10.07 -11.16
CA GLY A 198 28.73 -9.94 -10.03
C GLY A 198 29.37 -10.40 -8.71
N VAL A 199 30.21 -11.45 -8.75
CA VAL A 199 30.99 -11.88 -7.58
C VAL A 199 32.06 -10.84 -7.22
N ASP A 200 32.75 -10.27 -8.21
CA ASP A 200 33.76 -9.23 -7.98
C ASP A 200 33.15 -7.91 -7.49
N ILE A 201 31.97 -7.53 -7.99
CA ILE A 201 31.22 -6.35 -7.52
C ILE A 201 30.83 -6.52 -6.05
N GLN A 202 30.40 -7.71 -5.65
CA GLN A 202 30.11 -8.02 -4.25
C GLN A 202 31.37 -7.83 -3.38
N ARG A 203 32.51 -8.41 -3.78
CA ARG A 203 33.78 -8.26 -3.05
C ARG A 203 34.22 -6.80 -2.97
N PHE A 204 34.19 -6.09 -4.09
CA PHE A 204 34.55 -4.68 -4.16
C PHE A 204 33.66 -3.81 -3.26
N LEU A 205 32.35 -4.11 -3.20
CA LEU A 205 31.44 -3.39 -2.33
C LEU A 205 31.78 -3.61 -0.85
N GLU A 206 32.08 -4.84 -0.43
CA GLU A 206 32.52 -5.13 0.94
C GLU A 206 33.81 -4.39 1.28
N GLU A 207 34.81 -4.44 0.40
CA GLU A 207 36.08 -3.71 0.56
C GLU A 207 35.84 -2.19 0.68
N ALA A 208 34.93 -1.64 -0.13
CA ALA A 208 34.63 -0.22 -0.10
C ALA A 208 33.84 0.19 1.17
N LEU A 209 32.90 -0.63 1.62
CA LEU A 209 32.17 -0.41 2.88
C LEU A 209 33.15 -0.40 4.08
N GLU A 210 34.07 -1.37 4.12
CA GLU A 210 35.09 -1.47 5.15
C GLU A 210 36.05 -0.27 5.11
N TYR A 211 36.47 0.16 3.91
CA TYR A 211 37.29 1.36 3.73
C TYR A 211 36.64 2.62 4.32
N PHE A 212 35.32 2.76 4.23
CA PHE A 212 34.60 3.89 4.82
C PHE A 212 34.18 3.70 6.29
N GLY A 213 34.67 2.65 6.94
CA GLY A 213 34.46 2.38 8.36
C GLY A 213 33.13 1.70 8.70
N LEU A 214 32.51 1.02 7.73
CA LEU A 214 31.37 0.15 7.95
C LEU A 214 31.83 -1.31 7.88
N ASP A 215 32.13 -1.89 9.05
CA ASP A 215 32.52 -3.29 9.16
C ASP A 215 31.32 -4.25 8.96
N ARG A 216 31.62 -5.55 8.88
CA ARG A 216 30.62 -6.61 8.68
C ARG A 216 29.66 -6.81 9.87
N GLU A 217 29.99 -6.28 11.05
CA GLU A 217 29.07 -6.32 12.20
C GLU A 217 27.97 -5.29 12.03
N LYS A 218 28.30 -4.10 11.51
CA LYS A 218 27.36 -3.02 11.22
C LYS A 218 26.62 -3.18 9.90
N VAL A 219 27.29 -3.67 8.86
CA VAL A 219 26.69 -3.85 7.53
C VAL A 219 27.05 -5.23 6.98
N GLU A 220 26.06 -6.10 6.92
CA GLU A 220 26.21 -7.43 6.32
C GLU A 220 25.72 -7.42 4.88
N LEU A 221 26.60 -7.76 3.95
CA LEU A 221 26.21 -8.02 2.56
C LEU A 221 25.85 -9.50 2.41
N ARG A 222 24.60 -9.79 2.06
CA ARG A 222 24.07 -11.14 1.88
C ARG A 222 23.54 -11.30 0.46
N ARG A 223 24.19 -12.14 -0.34
CA ARG A 223 23.68 -12.50 -1.67
C ARG A 223 22.43 -13.37 -1.52
N VAL A 224 21.30 -12.86 -2.00
CA VAL A 224 19.99 -13.53 -1.97
C VAL A 224 19.67 -14.14 -3.33
N ALA A 225 20.14 -13.54 -4.42
CA ALA A 225 20.01 -14.08 -5.76
C ALA A 225 21.07 -13.49 -6.69
N VAL A 226 21.48 -14.17 -7.76
CA VAL A 226 21.34 -15.62 -7.98
C VAL A 226 22.44 -16.35 -7.19
N THR A 227 22.09 -17.45 -6.51
CA THR A 227 23.08 -18.33 -5.82
C THR A 227 23.26 -19.66 -6.56
N PRO A 228 24.40 -20.35 -6.39
CA PRO A 228 24.63 -21.66 -7.02
C PRO A 228 23.57 -22.70 -6.66
N GLU A 229 23.11 -22.71 -5.41
CA GLU A 229 22.07 -23.63 -4.93
C GLU A 229 20.73 -23.40 -5.66
N GLN A 230 20.39 -22.14 -5.95
CA GLN A 230 19.19 -21.80 -6.73
C GLN A 230 19.29 -22.25 -8.18
N VAL A 231 20.50 -22.25 -8.77
CA VAL A 231 20.72 -22.74 -10.13
C VAL A 231 20.43 -24.24 -10.21
N GLU A 232 20.94 -25.00 -9.24
CA GLU A 232 20.70 -26.45 -9.15
C GLU A 232 19.24 -26.77 -8.80
N GLU A 233 18.66 -26.06 -7.84
CA GLU A 233 17.29 -26.31 -7.35
C GLU A 233 16.22 -26.02 -8.42
N PHE A 234 16.38 -24.94 -9.18
CA PHE A 234 15.38 -24.49 -10.15
C PHE A 234 15.74 -24.83 -11.61
N ASP A 235 16.82 -25.61 -11.83
CA ASP A 235 17.33 -25.98 -13.15
C ASP A 235 17.45 -24.73 -14.06
N LEU A 236 18.04 -23.66 -13.53
CA LEU A 236 18.09 -22.38 -14.24
C LEU A 236 19.03 -22.51 -15.43
N PRO A 237 18.62 -22.05 -16.62
CA PRO A 237 19.46 -22.18 -17.79
C PRO A 237 20.73 -21.35 -17.60
N PRO A 238 21.93 -21.93 -17.79
CA PRO A 238 23.09 -21.12 -18.05
C PRO A 238 22.83 -20.27 -19.30
N ARG A 239 23.48 -19.11 -19.43
CA ARG A 239 23.43 -18.34 -20.69
C ARG A 239 23.62 -19.29 -21.88
N PRO A 240 22.85 -19.14 -22.97
CA PRO A 240 23.00 -19.99 -24.15
C PRO A 240 24.46 -20.01 -24.59
N GLU A 241 25.00 -21.22 -24.75
CA GLU A 241 26.41 -21.51 -24.99
C GLU A 241 26.90 -20.91 -26.32
N ASP A 242 27.27 -19.63 -26.33
CA ASP A 242 28.11 -19.10 -27.39
C ASP A 242 29.57 -19.26 -26.97
N ALA A 243 30.37 -19.93 -27.81
CA ALA A 243 31.80 -20.17 -27.65
C ALA A 243 32.62 -18.90 -27.29
N GLU A 244 32.05 -17.71 -27.51
CA GLU A 244 32.57 -16.41 -27.12
C GLU A 244 32.56 -16.17 -25.59
N THR A 245 31.61 -16.75 -24.86
CA THR A 245 31.47 -16.61 -23.39
C THR A 245 32.49 -17.47 -22.65
N LEU A 246 32.71 -18.71 -23.12
CA LEU A 246 33.82 -19.57 -22.64
C LEU A 246 35.18 -18.93 -22.94
N ALA A 247 35.33 -18.28 -24.10
CA ALA A 247 36.52 -17.52 -24.45
C ALA A 247 36.70 -16.23 -23.61
N LYS A 248 35.61 -15.59 -23.18
CA LYS A 248 35.62 -14.45 -22.24
C LYS A 248 35.99 -14.88 -20.83
N LEU A 249 35.44 -15.99 -20.33
CA LEU A 249 35.83 -16.59 -19.04
C LEU A 249 37.34 -16.90 -18.98
N GLN A 250 37.91 -17.45 -20.05
CA GLN A 250 39.36 -17.72 -20.14
C GLN A 250 40.23 -16.46 -20.28
N ARG A 251 39.69 -15.33 -20.76
CA ARG A 251 40.41 -14.06 -20.91
C ARG A 251 40.18 -13.08 -19.76
N ASP A 252 39.18 -13.32 -18.92
CA ASP A 252 38.84 -12.44 -17.82
C ASP A 252 39.85 -12.64 -16.67
N THR A 253 40.59 -11.59 -16.33
CA THR A 253 41.55 -11.63 -15.21
C THR A 253 40.85 -11.84 -13.85
N ARG A 254 39.54 -11.59 -13.78
CA ARG A 254 38.67 -11.73 -12.61
C ARG A 254 38.16 -13.17 -12.41
N SER A 255 38.37 -14.06 -13.38
CA SER A 255 38.00 -15.48 -13.30
C SER A 255 38.71 -16.25 -12.20
N LYS A 256 39.81 -15.74 -11.64
CA LYS A 256 40.61 -16.45 -10.62
C LYS A 256 39.86 -16.78 -9.34
N SER A 257 38.82 -16.01 -8.98
CA SER A 257 37.98 -16.27 -7.80
C SER A 257 36.64 -16.93 -8.13
N TYR A 258 36.32 -17.12 -9.40
CA TYR A 258 35.06 -17.71 -9.84
C TYR A 258 35.26 -19.19 -10.17
N THR A 259 34.62 -20.07 -9.40
CA THR A 259 34.85 -21.51 -9.44
C THR A 259 33.86 -22.28 -10.32
N TYR A 260 32.82 -21.61 -10.84
CA TYR A 260 31.76 -22.25 -11.62
C TYR A 260 32.04 -22.15 -13.12
N ASP A 261 31.61 -23.16 -13.87
CA ASP A 261 31.76 -23.25 -15.33
C ASP A 261 30.57 -22.66 -16.10
N TYR A 262 29.61 -22.06 -15.40
CA TYR A 262 28.41 -21.46 -15.95
C TYR A 262 28.17 -20.02 -15.47
N ILE A 263 27.33 -19.29 -16.22
CA ILE A 263 26.87 -17.93 -15.89
C ILE A 263 25.34 -17.92 -15.92
N VAL A 264 24.71 -17.39 -14.87
CA VAL A 264 23.24 -17.28 -14.78
C VAL A 264 22.84 -15.84 -14.48
N GLU A 265 21.97 -15.29 -15.32
CA GLU A 265 21.42 -13.94 -15.14
C GLU A 265 20.28 -13.93 -14.12
N LEU A 266 20.12 -12.82 -13.39
CA LEU A 266 19.01 -12.61 -12.45
C LEU A 266 17.64 -12.71 -13.11
N ASP A 267 17.51 -12.38 -14.40
CA ASP A 267 16.26 -12.51 -15.16
C ASP A 267 15.78 -13.94 -15.28
N SER A 268 16.68 -14.93 -15.19
CA SER A 268 16.29 -16.35 -15.22
C SER A 268 15.32 -16.67 -14.08
N LEU A 269 15.56 -16.18 -12.86
CA LEU A 269 14.65 -16.37 -11.73
C LEU A 269 13.29 -15.72 -11.97
N VAL A 270 13.26 -14.54 -12.56
CA VAL A 270 11.99 -13.83 -12.88
C VAL A 270 11.22 -14.55 -14.00
N ALA A 271 11.92 -15.16 -14.95
CA ALA A 271 11.31 -15.83 -16.09
C ALA A 271 10.85 -17.27 -15.78
N TYR A 272 11.63 -18.04 -15.03
CA TYR A 272 11.40 -19.46 -14.80
C TYR A 272 10.63 -19.73 -13.50
N VAL A 273 10.95 -19.00 -12.42
CA VAL A 273 10.42 -19.27 -11.07
C VAL A 273 10.06 -17.97 -10.31
N PRO A 274 9.16 -17.11 -10.86
CA PRO A 274 8.89 -15.79 -10.32
C PRO A 274 8.27 -15.79 -8.90
N GLU A 275 7.42 -16.76 -8.57
CA GLU A 275 6.78 -16.81 -7.25
C GLU A 275 7.78 -17.30 -6.19
N GLU A 276 8.61 -18.28 -6.51
CA GLU A 276 9.69 -18.77 -5.65
C GLU A 276 10.71 -17.66 -5.41
N PHE A 277 11.13 -16.93 -6.46
CA PHE A 277 12.04 -15.81 -6.30
C PHE A 277 11.45 -14.70 -5.42
N ARG A 278 10.17 -14.37 -5.63
CA ARG A 278 9.44 -13.45 -4.76
C ARG A 278 9.44 -13.93 -3.31
N ASN A 279 9.19 -15.21 -3.06
CA ASN A 279 9.19 -15.78 -1.71
C ASN A 279 10.57 -15.75 -1.06
N ILE A 280 11.63 -16.05 -1.82
CA ILE A 280 13.02 -15.97 -1.35
C ILE A 280 13.36 -14.55 -0.89
N VAL A 281 13.08 -13.54 -1.73
CA VAL A 281 13.34 -12.13 -1.38
C VAL A 281 12.54 -11.71 -0.15
N ARG A 282 11.24 -12.07 -0.09
CA ARG A 282 10.39 -11.72 1.05
C ARG A 282 10.81 -12.43 2.33
N SER A 283 11.21 -13.70 2.27
CA SER A 283 11.70 -14.45 3.43
C SER A 283 12.96 -13.80 3.97
N ALA A 284 13.93 -13.45 3.11
CA ALA A 284 15.15 -12.78 3.54
C ALA A 284 14.90 -11.43 4.23
N ILE A 285 13.86 -10.69 3.83
CA ILE A 285 13.39 -9.49 4.54
C ILE A 285 12.80 -9.85 5.90
N TYR A 286 11.91 -10.85 5.96
CA TYR A 286 11.26 -11.26 7.20
C TYR A 286 12.25 -11.84 8.23
N ASP A 287 13.34 -12.46 7.80
CA ASP A 287 14.40 -12.95 8.68
C ASP A 287 15.08 -11.83 9.47
N CYS A 288 14.97 -10.58 8.99
CA CYS A 288 15.49 -9.40 9.69
C CYS A 288 14.45 -8.76 10.63
N TRP A 289 13.20 -9.25 10.64
CA TRP A 289 12.09 -8.61 11.34
C TRP A 289 11.68 -9.36 12.60
N ASP A 290 11.83 -8.69 13.75
CA ASP A 290 11.35 -9.17 15.04
C ASP A 290 9.88 -8.76 15.26
N LYS A 291 9.02 -9.76 15.13
CA LYS A 291 7.57 -9.62 15.33
C LYS A 291 7.21 -9.24 16.77
N ASP A 292 7.97 -9.67 17.77
CA ASP A 292 7.66 -9.41 19.17
C ASP A 292 7.96 -7.97 19.55
N ILE A 293 9.05 -7.39 19.02
CA ILE A 293 9.31 -5.95 19.13
C ILE A 293 8.15 -5.15 18.54
N TYR A 294 7.73 -5.48 17.32
CA TYR A 294 6.63 -4.78 16.67
C TYR A 294 5.31 -4.90 17.45
N ASN A 295 4.98 -6.09 17.95
CA ASN A 295 3.76 -6.30 18.74
C ASN A 295 3.79 -5.49 20.05
N LYS A 296 4.93 -5.47 20.77
CA LYS A 296 5.08 -4.65 21.99
C LYS A 296 4.86 -3.17 21.71
N LEU A 297 5.41 -2.66 20.61
CA LEU A 297 5.19 -1.27 20.21
C LEU A 297 3.73 -1.01 19.86
N LYS A 298 3.07 -1.95 19.18
CA LYS A 298 1.65 -1.84 18.83
C LYS A 298 0.75 -1.82 20.07
N ASP A 299 1.05 -2.64 21.07
CA ASP A 299 0.34 -2.64 22.35
C ASP A 299 0.55 -1.32 23.09
N ARG A 300 1.80 -0.82 23.14
CA ARG A 300 2.12 0.49 23.71
C ARG A 300 1.42 1.63 22.97
N ALA A 301 1.37 1.59 21.63
CA ALA A 301 0.65 2.58 20.82
C ALA A 301 -0.84 2.58 21.14
N LYS A 302 -1.46 1.40 21.30
CA LYS A 302 -2.86 1.27 21.71
C LYS A 302 -3.10 1.87 23.10
N GLU A 303 -2.21 1.62 24.06
CA GLU A 303 -2.28 2.25 25.38
C GLU A 303 -2.18 3.77 25.31
N LEU A 304 -1.25 4.30 24.50
CA LEU A 304 -1.08 5.74 24.30
C LEU A 304 -2.31 6.37 23.63
N SER A 305 -2.89 5.73 22.62
CA SER A 305 -4.13 6.19 21.98
C SER A 305 -5.29 6.26 22.97
N ASN A 306 -5.41 5.28 23.86
CA ASN A 306 -6.41 5.30 24.93
C ASN A 306 -6.16 6.44 25.93
N LYS A 307 -4.90 6.70 26.29
CA LYS A 307 -4.53 7.84 27.17
C LYS A 307 -4.81 9.18 26.50
N ALA A 308 -4.46 9.33 25.21
CA ALA A 308 -4.74 10.52 24.42
C ALA A 308 -6.25 10.79 24.32
N PHE A 309 -7.05 9.74 24.06
CA PHE A 309 -8.51 9.86 24.05
C PHE A 309 -9.07 10.32 25.40
N LYS A 310 -8.59 9.73 26.51
CA LYS A 310 -9.02 10.15 27.86
C LYS A 310 -8.67 11.61 28.15
N LEU A 311 -7.47 12.06 27.76
CA LEU A 311 -7.07 13.46 27.88
C LEU A 311 -7.97 14.37 27.07
N LEU A 312 -8.27 14.00 25.82
CA LEU A 312 -9.16 14.76 24.95
C LEU A 312 -10.54 14.96 25.58
N VAL A 313 -11.13 13.88 26.11
CA VAL A 313 -12.44 13.92 26.78
C VAL A 313 -12.39 14.79 28.06
N ASP A 314 -11.38 14.62 28.91
CA ASP A 314 -11.21 15.43 30.12
C ASP A 314 -11.12 16.94 29.80
N TYR A 315 -10.36 17.30 28.77
CA TYR A 315 -10.24 18.70 28.35
C TYR A 315 -11.50 19.25 27.67
N LYS A 316 -12.27 18.43 26.96
CA LYS A 316 -13.60 18.83 26.46
C LYS A 316 -14.55 19.14 27.62
N GLU A 317 -14.56 18.34 28.69
CA GLU A 317 -15.40 18.61 29.85
C GLU A 317 -14.96 19.88 30.60
N LYS A 318 -13.66 20.09 30.79
CA LYS A 318 -13.13 21.36 31.33
C LYS A 318 -13.50 22.56 30.47
N ALA A 319 -13.50 22.41 29.15
CA ALA A 319 -13.93 23.46 28.22
C ALA A 319 -15.44 23.76 28.35
N ARG A 320 -16.27 22.72 28.51
CA ARG A 320 -17.71 22.85 28.79
C ARG A 320 -17.94 23.65 30.08
N GLU A 321 -17.27 23.29 31.17
CA GLU A 321 -17.36 24.01 32.44
C GLU A 321 -16.91 25.47 32.31
N LYS A 322 -15.81 25.70 31.59
CA LYS A 322 -15.31 27.05 31.32
C LYS A 322 -16.34 27.91 30.57
N ILE A 323 -16.97 27.37 29.54
CA ILE A 323 -18.04 28.06 28.78
C ILE A 323 -19.22 28.38 29.70
N LEU A 324 -19.66 27.42 30.52
CA LEU A 324 -20.76 27.63 31.47
C LEU A 324 -20.45 28.74 32.49
N ASN A 325 -19.21 28.85 32.95
CA ASN A 325 -18.81 29.92 33.86
C ASN A 325 -18.76 31.28 33.18
N MET A 326 -18.23 31.36 31.95
CA MET A 326 -18.25 32.61 31.17
C MET A 326 -19.68 33.13 30.96
N LEU A 327 -20.63 32.24 30.67
CA LEU A 327 -22.05 32.59 30.50
C LEU A 327 -22.76 32.99 31.80
N ARG A 328 -22.17 32.73 32.98
CA ARG A 328 -22.72 33.15 34.29
C ARG A 328 -22.16 34.49 34.76
N GLU A 329 -21.03 34.92 34.19
CA GLU A 329 -20.34 36.17 34.52
C GLU A 329 -20.76 37.33 33.59
N GLU A 330 -21.41 37.03 32.46
CA GLU A 330 -22.14 37.97 31.59
C GLU A 330 -23.59 38.15 32.06
#